data_AF-A0A379WQ35-F1
#
_entry.id   AF-A0A379WQ35-F1
#
_cell.length_a   1.000
_cell.length_b   1.000
_cell.length_c   1.000
_cell.angle_alpha   90.00
_cell.angle_beta   90.00
_cell.angle_gamma   90.00
#
_symmetry.space_group_name_H-M   'P 1'
#
loop_
_entity.id
_entity.type
_entity.pdbx_description
1 polymer ?
#
loop_
_entity_poly.entity_id
_entity_poly.type
_entity_poly.pdbx_seq_one_letter_code
_entity_poly.pdbx_strand_id
1 'polypeptide(L)'
;MGEDPLNIEKIWEFFFRKTFWGMGGGNVFYAGMSAIDIALWDIKGKYLGVPVYQLLGGKTNEKLRTYASQLQFGWGINARY
;
A
#
# COMPACT_ATOMS: atom_id res chain seq x y z
N MET A 1 6.30 4.95 -19.33
CA MET A 1 6.89 5.96 -18.44
C MET A 1 6.64 7.32 -19.09
N GLY A 2 5.97 8.24 -18.40
CA GLY A 2 5.42 9.46 -19.01
C GLY A 2 3.93 9.73 -18.69
N GLU A 3 3.31 8.86 -17.90
CA GLU A 3 2.01 9.16 -17.30
C GLU A 3 2.21 10.05 -16.07
N ASP A 4 1.28 10.97 -15.86
CA ASP A 4 1.24 11.81 -14.66
C ASP A 4 1.02 10.92 -13.42
N PRO A 5 1.94 10.92 -12.44
CA PRO A 5 1.84 10.10 -11.24
C PRO A 5 0.63 10.43 -10.37
N LEU A 6 -0.04 11.57 -10.59
CA LEU A 6 -1.26 11.95 -9.88
C LEU A 6 -2.51 11.20 -10.39
N ASN A 7 -2.44 10.60 -11.59
CA ASN A 7 -3.50 9.82 -12.21
C ASN A 7 -3.44 8.34 -11.80
N ILE A 8 -3.49 8.09 -10.48
CA ILE A 8 -3.34 6.78 -9.86
C ILE A 8 -4.32 5.75 -10.44
N GLU A 9 -5.61 6.10 -10.56
CA GLU A 9 -6.65 5.21 -11.08
C GLU A 9 -6.37 4.73 -12.52
N LYS A 10 -5.88 5.63 -13.37
CA LYS A 10 -5.54 5.31 -14.76
C LYS A 10 -4.37 4.32 -14.82
N ILE A 11 -3.36 4.52 -13.97
CA ILE A 11 -2.20 3.65 -13.85
C ILE A 11 -2.63 2.28 -13.31
N TRP A 12 -3.52 2.25 -12.32
CA TRP A 12 -4.07 1.03 -11.74
C TRP A 12 -4.87 0.23 -12.76
N GLU A 13 -5.78 0.87 -13.51
CA GLU A 13 -6.56 0.22 -14.56
C GLU A 13 -5.68 -0.31 -15.71
N PHE A 14 -4.60 0.40 -16.05
CA PHE A 14 -3.62 -0.09 -17.01
C PHE A 14 -2.97 -1.40 -16.54
N PHE A 15 -2.48 -1.46 -15.30
CA PHE A 15 -1.89 -2.68 -14.76
C PHE A 15 -2.91 -3.81 -14.65
N PHE A 16 -4.13 -3.51 -14.20
CA PHE A 16 -5.16 -4.51 -13.95
C PHE A 16 -5.83 -5.06 -15.22
N ARG A 17 -6.08 -4.22 -16.23
CA ARG A 17 -6.89 -4.59 -17.41
C ARG A 17 -6.10 -4.64 -18.71
N LYS A 18 -4.98 -3.92 -18.82
CA LYS A 18 -4.18 -3.85 -20.06
C LYS A 18 -2.94 -4.74 -20.02
N THR A 19 -2.56 -5.25 -18.86
CA THR A 19 -1.43 -6.18 -18.72
C THR A 19 -1.91 -7.62 -18.84
N PHE A 20 -1.12 -8.47 -19.51
CA PHE A 20 -1.40 -9.90 -19.68
C PHE A 20 -1.64 -10.63 -18.34
N TRP A 21 -0.96 -10.20 -17.28
CA TRP A 21 -1.07 -10.74 -15.93
C TRP A 21 -2.10 -10.01 -15.05
N GLY A 22 -2.85 -9.05 -15.57
CA GLY A 22 -3.73 -8.19 -14.78
C GLY A 22 -4.83 -8.93 -14.01
N MET A 23 -5.66 -9.71 -14.71
CA MET A 23 -6.78 -10.46 -14.12
C MET A 23 -6.39 -11.86 -13.59
N GLY A 24 -5.15 -12.32 -13.83
CA GLY A 24 -4.73 -13.70 -13.56
C GLY A 24 -3.31 -13.87 -13.04
N GLY A 25 -2.61 -12.78 -12.69
CA GLY A 25 -1.19 -12.77 -12.31
C GLY A 25 -0.85 -13.34 -10.94
N GLY A 26 -1.87 -13.69 -10.15
CA GLY A 26 -1.70 -14.23 -8.81
C GLY A 26 -1.04 -13.25 -7.84
N ASN A 27 -0.70 -13.75 -6.66
CA ASN A 27 -0.31 -12.92 -5.51
C ASN A 27 0.94 -12.07 -5.73
N VAL A 28 1.91 -12.57 -6.51
CA VAL A 28 3.16 -11.84 -6.78
C VAL A 28 2.91 -10.59 -7.62
N PHE A 29 2.05 -10.70 -8.63
CA PHE A 29 1.69 -9.56 -9.47
C PHE A 29 0.92 -8.51 -8.67
N TYR A 30 -0.07 -8.94 -7.89
CA TYR A 30 -0.82 -8.03 -7.03
C TYR A 30 0.04 -7.36 -5.95
N ALA A 31 1.04 -8.06 -5.40
CA ALA A 31 2.00 -7.47 -4.46
C ALA A 31 2.87 -6.39 -5.13
N GLY A 32 3.28 -6.59 -6.39
CA GLY A 32 3.98 -5.58 -7.16
C GLY A 32 3.10 -4.36 -7.45
N MET A 33 1.85 -4.59 -7.86
CA MET A 33 0.87 -3.51 -8.08
C MET A 33 0.61 -2.70 -6.82
N SER A 34 0.44 -3.34 -5.66
CA SER A 34 0.17 -2.63 -4.41
C SER A 34 1.37 -1.79 -3.96
N ALA A 35 2.59 -2.27 -4.16
CA ALA A 35 3.80 -1.49 -3.88
C ALA A 35 3.86 -0.21 -4.74
N ILE A 36 3.48 -0.30 -6.02
CA ILE A 36 3.41 0.86 -6.93
C ILE A 36 2.31 1.83 -6.48
N ASP A 37 1.12 1.32 -6.17
CA ASP A 37 -0.01 2.14 -5.73
C ASP A 37 0.31 2.95 -4.46
N ILE A 38 0.91 2.30 -3.45
CA ILE A 38 1.37 2.97 -2.23
C ILE A 38 2.39 4.07 -2.54
N ALA A 39 3.33 3.82 -3.45
CA ALA A 39 4.32 4.81 -3.84
C ALA A 39 3.69 6.02 -4.55
N LEU A 40 2.70 5.81 -5.41
CA LEU A 40 1.98 6.89 -6.09
C LEU A 40 1.20 7.75 -5.09
N TRP A 41 0.57 7.13 -4.09
CA TRP A 41 -0.11 7.86 -3.01
C TRP A 41 0.86 8.68 -2.16
N ASP A 42 2.05 8.16 -1.87
CA ASP A 42 3.11 8.91 -1.18
C ASP A 42 3.58 10.13 -1.99
N ILE A 43 3.81 9.94 -3.30
CA ILE A 43 4.17 11.04 -4.21
C ILE A 43 3.06 12.10 -4.24
N LYS A 44 1.80 11.69 -4.35
CA LYS A 44 0.65 12.60 -4.38
C LYS A 44 0.51 13.40 -3.08
N GLY A 45 0.71 12.75 -1.93
CA GLY A 45 0.75 13.42 -0.63
C GLY A 45 1.87 14.43 -0.53
N LYS A 46 3.09 14.05 -0.94
CA LYS A 46 4.26 14.95 -0.96
C LYS A 46 4.08 16.13 -1.92
N TYR A 47 3.52 15.89 -3.10
CA TYR A 47 3.25 16.92 -4.10
C TYR A 47 2.22 17.94 -3.59
N LEU A 48 1.16 17.48 -2.92
CA LEU A 48 0.11 18.34 -2.36
C LEU A 48 0.47 18.91 -0.97
N GLY A 49 1.57 18.48 -0.36
CA GLY A 49 1.98 18.90 0.98
C GLY A 49 1.04 18.44 2.10
N VAL A 50 0.23 17.41 1.86
CA VAL A 50 -0.76 16.90 2.83
C VAL A 50 -0.53 15.42 3.11
N PRO A 51 -0.80 14.95 4.35
CA PRO A 51 -0.72 13.53 4.64
C PRO A 51 -1.83 12.76 3.89
N VAL A 52 -1.52 11.54 3.44
CA VAL A 52 -2.38 10.72 2.56
C VAL A 52 -3.79 10.52 3.13
N TYR A 53 -3.95 10.37 4.45
CA TYR A 53 -5.27 10.20 5.06
C TYR A 53 -6.21 11.39 4.80
N GLN A 54 -5.69 12.61 4.56
CA GLN A 54 -6.52 13.76 4.20
C GLN A 54 -7.10 13.61 2.80
N LEU A 55 -6.35 13.00 1.89
CA LEU A 55 -6.81 12.72 0.52
C LEU A 55 -7.86 11.61 0.48
N LEU A 56 -7.87 10.72 1.49
CA LEU A 56 -8.79 9.58 1.60
C LEU A 56 -10.08 9.91 2.37
N GLY A 57 -10.38 11.20 2.60
CA GLY A 57 -11.61 11.63 3.28
C GLY A 57 -11.39 12.23 4.68
N GLY A 58 -10.14 12.44 5.09
CA GLY A 58 -9.83 13.17 6.32
C GLY A 58 -9.79 12.32 7.58
N LYS A 59 -9.60 13.00 8.71
CA LYS A 59 -9.45 12.37 10.03
C LYS A 59 -10.82 12.03 10.60
N THR A 60 -11.10 10.75 10.82
CA THR A 60 -12.35 10.28 11.45
C THR A 60 -12.22 10.06 12.95
N ASN A 61 -11.01 9.80 13.45
CA ASN A 61 -10.73 9.48 14.85
C ASN A 61 -9.56 10.31 15.38
N GLU A 62 -9.62 10.78 16.62
CA GLU A 62 -8.52 11.55 17.24
C GLU A 62 -7.25 10.74 17.49
N LYS A 63 -7.42 9.48 17.92
CA LYS A 63 -6.36 8.48 18.18
C LYS A 63 -6.80 7.13 17.63
N LEU A 64 -5.87 6.40 17.00
CA LEU A 64 -6.08 5.04 16.52
C LEU A 64 -5.68 4.04 17.62
N ARG A 65 -6.61 3.16 18.00
CA ARG A 65 -6.30 2.03 18.91
C ARG A 65 -5.57 0.95 18.11
N THR A 66 -4.44 0.49 18.63
CA THR A 66 -3.65 -0.59 18.03
C THR A 66 -3.59 -1.78 18.99
N TYR A 67 -3.46 -2.99 18.43
CA TYR A 67 -3.18 -4.20 19.20
C TYR A 67 -1.88 -4.81 18.71
N ALA A 68 -1.10 -5.38 19.62
CA ALA A 68 0.13 -6.08 19.24
C ALA A 68 -0.24 -7.45 18.64
N SER A 69 0.05 -7.63 17.36
CA SER A 69 -0.05 -8.93 16.69
C SER A 69 1.35 -9.55 16.62
N GLN A 70 1.63 -10.52 17.49
CA GLN A 70 2.87 -11.28 17.47
C GLN A 70 2.51 -12.77 17.60
N LEU A 71 2.79 -13.55 16.56
CA LEU A 71 2.52 -15.00 16.51
C LEU A 71 3.63 -15.84 17.16
N GLN A 72 4.80 -15.27 17.42
CA GLN A 72 5.98 -15.99 17.90
C GLN A 72 6.43 -15.46 19.27
N PHE A 73 6.23 -16.27 20.32
CA PHE A 73 6.81 -16.05 21.64
C PHE A 73 8.08 -16.89 21.76
N GLY A 74 9.24 -16.27 22.05
CA GLY A 74 10.48 -17.06 22.18
C GLY A 74 11.83 -16.34 22.27
N TRP A 75 11.92 -15.03 22.49
CA TRP A 75 13.22 -14.38 22.71
C TRP A 75 13.61 -14.39 24.19
N GLY A 76 13.77 -15.60 24.73
CA GLY A 76 14.44 -15.83 26.01
C GLY A 76 15.74 -16.60 25.75
N ILE A 77 16.81 -16.28 26.48
CA ILE A 77 18.14 -16.92 26.39
C ILE A 77 18.10 -18.46 26.61
N ASN A 78 16.96 -19.03 27.02
CA ASN A 78 16.78 -20.46 27.32
C ASN A 78 15.67 -21.13 26.49
N ALA A 79 15.52 -20.80 25.20
CA ALA A 79 14.67 -21.59 24.31
C ALA A 79 15.38 -22.90 23.92
N ARG A 80 15.31 -23.93 24.79
CA ARG A 80 15.61 -25.33 24.45
C ARG A 80 14.30 -26.11 24.29
N TYR A 81 14.06 -26.62 23.09
CA TYR A 81 13.42 -27.91 22.84
C TYR A 81 14.20 -28.60 21.73
#